data_AF-A0A101W5W0-F1
#
_entry.id   AF-A0A101W5W0-F1
#
_cell.length_a   1.000
_cell.length_b   1.000
_cell.length_c   1.000
_cell.angle_alpha   90.00
_cell.angle_beta   90.00
_cell.angle_gamma   90.00
#
_symmetry.space_group_name_H-M   'P 1'
#
loop_
_entity.id
_entity.type
_entity.pdbx_description
1 polymer ?
#
loop_
_entity_poly.entity_id
_entity_poly.type
_entity_poly.pdbx_seq_one_letter_code
_entity_poly.pdbx_strand_id
1 'polypeptide(L)'
;MKIFKIILFFVLAISFSCKEEKPKPILQENNVTASVKHYICANKCENSGSDVAGACPVCKNPYLHNDAFHAQDLLKNGPLNVPTNIQAPAANTPAAPSPAQNAKGIYHYTCTKGCYGGSGTASNCTNCGEQLAHNQAYHN
;
A
#
# COMPACT_ATOMS: atom_id res chain seq x y z
N MET A 1 -69.91 2.82 -31.09
CA MET A 1 -69.42 1.54 -30.51
C MET A 1 -68.20 0.93 -31.21
N LYS A 2 -67.87 1.29 -32.47
CA LYS A 2 -66.69 0.75 -33.19
C LYS A 2 -65.36 1.42 -32.76
N ILE A 3 -65.40 2.74 -32.51
CA ILE A 3 -64.23 3.55 -32.12
C ILE A 3 -63.74 3.23 -30.70
N PHE A 4 -64.64 2.94 -29.77
CA PHE A 4 -64.27 2.52 -28.40
C PHE A 4 -63.54 1.17 -28.36
N LYS A 5 -63.85 0.24 -29.29
CA LYS A 5 -63.13 -1.03 -29.41
C LYS A 5 -61.72 -0.87 -29.98
N ILE A 6 -61.51 0.11 -30.86
CA ILE A 6 -60.19 0.40 -31.47
C ILE A 6 -59.26 1.02 -30.42
N ILE A 7 -59.76 1.92 -29.58
CA ILE A 7 -58.98 2.54 -28.50
C ILE A 7 -58.63 1.51 -27.41
N LEU A 8 -59.55 0.61 -27.06
CA LEU A 8 -59.27 -0.48 -26.10
C LEU A 8 -58.20 -1.47 -26.61
N PHE A 9 -58.17 -1.72 -27.92
CA PHE A 9 -57.17 -2.60 -28.53
C PHE A 9 -55.76 -1.97 -28.58
N PHE A 10 -55.69 -0.65 -28.76
CA PHE A 10 -54.41 0.06 -28.84
C PHE A 10 -53.72 0.20 -27.46
N VAL A 11 -54.49 0.30 -26.37
CA VAL A 11 -53.95 0.38 -25.00
C VAL A 11 -53.41 -0.97 -24.52
N LEU A 12 -53.95 -2.10 -25.00
CA LEU A 12 -53.51 -3.44 -24.60
C LEU A 12 -52.20 -3.90 -25.30
N ALA A 13 -51.85 -3.29 -26.44
CA ALA A 13 -50.68 -3.68 -27.22
C ALA A 13 -49.35 -3.03 -26.75
N ILE A 14 -49.42 -1.97 -25.95
CA ILE A 14 -48.22 -1.21 -25.52
C ILE A 14 -47.56 -1.84 -24.28
N SER A 15 -48.22 -2.80 -23.62
CA SER A 15 -47.72 -3.44 -22.38
C SER A 15 -46.70 -4.59 -22.60
N PHE A 16 -46.41 -4.98 -23.84
CA PHE A 16 -45.56 -6.17 -24.13
C PHE A 16 -44.16 -5.87 -24.69
N SER A 17 -43.76 -4.60 -24.84
CA SER A 17 -42.50 -4.23 -25.50
C SER A 17 -41.41 -3.69 -24.56
N CYS A 18 -41.29 -4.25 -23.37
CA CYS A 18 -40.05 -4.20 -22.59
C CYS A 18 -39.70 -5.62 -22.14
N LYS A 19 -39.29 -6.47 -23.07
CA LYS A 19 -38.46 -7.61 -22.71
C LYS A 19 -37.04 -7.08 -22.59
N GLU A 20 -36.62 -6.81 -21.36
CA GLU A 20 -35.21 -6.61 -21.07
C GLU A 20 -34.49 -7.91 -21.45
N GLU A 21 -33.77 -7.89 -22.57
CA GLU A 21 -32.69 -8.84 -22.75
C GLU A 21 -31.70 -8.55 -21.65
N LYS A 22 -31.57 -9.49 -20.70
CA LYS A 22 -30.45 -9.50 -19.77
C LYS A 22 -29.19 -9.26 -20.60
N PRO A 23 -28.33 -8.30 -20.23
CA PRO A 23 -27.05 -8.13 -20.90
C PRO A 23 -26.41 -9.51 -20.96
N LYS A 24 -26.18 -10.00 -22.18
CA LYS A 24 -25.36 -11.19 -22.40
C LYS A 24 -24.10 -10.96 -21.56
N PRO A 25 -23.69 -11.88 -20.67
CA PRO A 25 -22.43 -11.74 -19.99
C PRO A 25 -21.41 -11.45 -21.06
N ILE A 26 -20.79 -10.28 -20.99
CA ILE A 26 -19.60 -10.00 -21.76
C ILE A 26 -18.65 -11.06 -21.25
N LEU A 27 -18.52 -12.17 -21.99
CA LEU A 27 -17.31 -12.94 -21.91
C LEU A 27 -16.26 -11.92 -22.27
N GLN A 28 -15.58 -11.43 -21.24
CA GLN A 28 -14.36 -10.68 -21.41
C GLN A 28 -13.45 -11.63 -22.19
N GLU A 29 -13.44 -11.44 -23.50
CA GLU A 29 -12.34 -11.88 -24.31
C GLU A 29 -11.10 -11.27 -23.65
N ASN A 30 -10.12 -12.15 -23.45
CA ASN A 30 -8.87 -11.93 -22.71
C ASN A 30 -8.97 -12.26 -21.22
N ASN A 31 -9.12 -13.56 -20.98
CA ASN A 31 -8.60 -14.25 -19.80
C ASN A 31 -7.05 -14.16 -19.77
N VAL A 32 -6.54 -12.95 -19.58
CA VAL A 32 -5.34 -12.74 -18.79
C VAL A 32 -5.85 -12.00 -17.59
N THR A 33 -6.15 -12.73 -16.52
CA THR A 33 -6.16 -12.11 -15.20
C THR A 33 -4.73 -11.63 -15.01
N ALA A 34 -4.41 -10.43 -15.48
CA ALA A 34 -3.13 -9.80 -15.22
C ALA A 34 -3.12 -9.67 -13.71
N SER A 35 -2.45 -10.61 -13.05
CA SER A 35 -2.29 -10.61 -11.60
C SER A 35 -1.82 -9.21 -11.26
N VAL A 36 -2.64 -8.45 -10.52
CA VAL A 36 -2.24 -7.14 -10.01
C VAL A 36 -0.87 -7.36 -9.37
N LYS A 37 0.16 -6.67 -9.84
CA LYS A 37 1.53 -6.85 -9.32
C LYS A 37 1.68 -6.11 -8.01
N HIS A 38 2.36 -6.70 -7.03
CA HIS A 38 2.55 -6.08 -5.72
C HIS A 38 3.42 -4.81 -5.82
N TYR A 39 4.37 -4.81 -6.75
CA TYR A 39 5.22 -3.66 -7.04
C TYR A 39 5.07 -3.23 -8.51
N ILE A 40 5.00 -1.93 -8.75
CA ILE A 40 4.75 -1.33 -10.07
C ILE A 40 5.80 -0.27 -10.44
N CYS A 41 6.06 -0.12 -11.73
CA CYS A 41 6.94 0.93 -12.25
C CYS A 41 6.15 2.23 -12.45
N ALA A 42 6.61 3.33 -11.84
CA ALA A 42 6.01 4.66 -12.01
C ALA A 42 5.99 5.12 -13.48
N ASN A 43 7.01 4.72 -14.25
CA ASN A 43 7.14 5.06 -15.67
C ASN A 43 6.27 4.19 -16.58
N LYS A 44 5.45 3.27 -16.02
CA LYS A 44 4.53 2.39 -16.75
C LYS A 44 5.21 1.66 -17.91
N CYS A 45 6.47 1.24 -17.71
CA CYS A 45 7.20 0.47 -18.70
C CYS A 45 6.42 -0.82 -19.03
N GLU A 46 6.43 -1.20 -20.30
CA GLU A 46 5.70 -2.38 -20.77
C GLU A 46 6.19 -3.65 -20.06
N ASN A 47 5.26 -4.54 -19.69
CA ASN A 47 5.52 -5.78 -18.96
C ASN A 47 6.35 -5.60 -17.66
N SER A 48 6.27 -4.41 -17.06
CA SER A 48 7.00 -4.08 -15.85
C SER A 48 6.15 -4.27 -14.58
N GLY A 49 6.83 -4.56 -13.48
CA GLY A 49 6.22 -4.89 -12.20
C GLY A 49 6.84 -6.15 -11.62
N SER A 50 6.63 -6.37 -10.34
CA SER A 50 7.24 -7.49 -9.62
C SER A 50 6.38 -7.89 -8.43
N ASP A 51 6.48 -9.14 -8.04
CA ASP A 51 5.86 -9.65 -6.81
C ASP A 51 6.78 -9.38 -5.59
N VAL A 52 8.00 -8.88 -5.81
CA VAL A 52 8.97 -8.45 -4.78
C VAL A 52 9.54 -7.05 -5.07
N ALA A 53 10.01 -6.36 -4.04
CA ALA A 53 10.69 -5.07 -4.20
C ALA A 53 11.94 -5.21 -5.11
N GLY A 54 12.28 -4.13 -5.82
CA GLY A 54 13.43 -4.14 -6.74
C GLY A 54 13.44 -2.94 -7.69
N ALA A 55 14.27 -3.01 -8.71
CA ALA A 55 14.36 -1.99 -9.77
C ALA A 55 13.71 -2.49 -11.07
N CYS A 56 13.08 -1.57 -11.79
CA CYS A 56 12.54 -1.85 -13.12
C CYS A 56 13.67 -2.22 -14.09
N PRO A 57 13.61 -3.36 -14.81
CA PRO A 57 14.68 -3.76 -15.74
C PRO A 57 14.80 -2.83 -16.94
N VAL A 58 13.72 -2.11 -17.30
CA VAL A 58 13.65 -1.18 -18.43
C VAL A 58 14.27 0.16 -18.08
N CYS A 59 13.75 0.84 -17.05
CA CYS A 59 14.16 2.22 -16.73
C CYS A 59 15.06 2.34 -15.50
N LYS A 60 15.43 1.23 -14.85
CA LYS A 60 16.33 1.13 -13.68
C LYS A 60 15.88 1.85 -12.40
N ASN A 61 14.78 2.61 -12.45
CA ASN A 61 14.15 3.20 -11.27
C ASN A 61 13.59 2.13 -10.32
N PRO A 62 13.58 2.38 -9.00
CA PRO A 62 12.97 1.48 -8.02
C PRO A 62 11.46 1.34 -8.27
N TYR A 63 10.93 0.15 -8.01
CA TYR A 63 9.49 -0.06 -8.03
C TYR A 63 8.79 0.63 -6.84
N LEU A 64 7.56 1.07 -7.08
CA LEU A 64 6.64 1.57 -6.06
C LEU A 64 5.71 0.45 -5.60
N HIS A 65 5.24 0.54 -4.36
CA HIS A 65 4.21 -0.36 -3.85
C HIS A 65 2.88 -0.12 -4.58
N ASN A 66 2.17 -1.19 -4.93
CA ASN A 66 0.85 -1.13 -5.55
C ASN A 66 -0.25 -1.33 -4.53
N ASP A 67 -0.91 -0.24 -4.15
CA ASP A 67 -1.96 -0.27 -3.12
C ASP A 67 -3.18 -1.10 -3.54
N ALA A 68 -3.41 -1.27 -4.85
CA ALA A 68 -4.51 -2.09 -5.35
C ALA A 68 -4.30 -3.60 -5.12
N PHE A 69 -3.07 -4.04 -4.82
CA PHE A 69 -2.74 -5.45 -4.60
C PHE A 69 -3.50 -6.04 -3.39
N HIS A 70 -3.63 -5.26 -2.30
CA HIS A 70 -4.24 -5.71 -1.05
C HIS A 70 -5.73 -5.37 -0.92
N ALA A 71 -6.32 -4.69 -1.90
CA ALA A 71 -7.72 -4.22 -1.83
C ALA A 71 -8.74 -5.36 -1.62
N GLN A 72 -8.40 -6.57 -2.06
CA GLN A 72 -9.25 -7.75 -1.96
C GLN A 72 -9.01 -8.54 -0.66
N ASP A 73 -7.81 -8.45 -0.08
CA ASP A 73 -7.45 -9.17 1.15
C ASP A 73 -8.12 -8.56 2.39
N LEU A 74 -8.41 -7.26 2.35
CA LEU A 74 -9.17 -6.57 3.39
C LEU A 74 -10.62 -7.08 3.52
N LEU A 75 -11.17 -7.70 2.47
CA LEU A 75 -12.54 -8.20 2.44
C LEU A 75 -12.64 -9.70 2.73
N LYS A 76 -11.53 -10.45 2.69
CA LYS A 76 -11.50 -11.91 2.91
C LYS A 76 -11.81 -12.31 4.35
N ASN A 77 -11.56 -11.42 5.32
CA ASN A 77 -11.72 -11.71 6.74
C ASN A 77 -13.08 -11.24 7.33
N GLY A 78 -14.07 -10.96 6.47
CA GLY A 78 -15.36 -10.41 6.89
C GLY A 78 -15.31 -8.90 7.12
N PRO A 79 -16.43 -8.25 7.53
CA PRO A 79 -16.43 -6.82 7.82
C PRO A 79 -15.39 -6.52 8.89
N LEU A 80 -14.46 -5.61 8.58
CA LEU A 80 -13.44 -5.15 9.51
C LEU A 80 -14.14 -4.61 10.76
N ASN A 81 -14.03 -5.33 11.87
CA ASN A 81 -14.56 -4.88 13.14
C ASN A 81 -13.58 -3.83 13.71
N VAL A 82 -13.69 -2.60 13.19
CA VAL A 82 -12.93 -1.45 13.68
C VAL A 82 -13.62 -0.99 14.96
N PRO A 83 -13.04 -1.18 16.16
CA PRO A 83 -13.61 -0.60 17.37
C PRO A 83 -13.75 0.91 17.16
N THR A 84 -14.97 1.42 17.36
CA THR A 84 -15.31 2.86 17.25
C THR A 84 -14.76 3.64 18.45
N ASN A 85 -13.46 3.52 18.71
CA ASN A 85 -12.75 4.49 19.50
C ASN A 85 -12.08 5.48 18.54
N ILE A 86 -12.87 6.44 18.06
CA ILE A 86 -12.33 7.61 17.36
C ILE A 86 -11.69 8.50 18.43
N GLN A 87 -10.56 8.06 18.96
CA GLN A 87 -9.65 8.94 19.67
C GLN A 87 -9.07 9.88 18.61
N ALA A 88 -9.02 11.18 18.89
CA ALA A 88 -8.30 12.13 18.05
C ALA A 88 -6.90 11.57 17.72
N PRO A 89 -6.34 11.82 16.52
CA PRO A 89 -4.99 11.36 16.18
C PRO A 89 -4.08 11.67 17.36
N ALA A 90 -3.49 10.64 17.97
CA ALA A 90 -2.56 10.84 19.05
C ALA A 90 -1.53 11.84 18.55
N ALA A 91 -1.33 12.93 19.30
CA ALA A 91 -0.28 13.88 18.97
C ALA A 91 1.02 13.07 18.82
N ASN A 92 1.60 13.09 17.62
CA ASN A 92 2.87 12.43 17.33
C ASN A 92 3.97 13.22 18.02
N THR A 93 4.04 13.11 19.34
CA THR A 93 5.18 13.56 20.12
C THR A 93 6.37 12.69 19.68
N PRO A 94 7.48 13.30 19.22
CA PRO A 94 8.68 12.55 18.91
C PRO A 94 9.06 11.66 20.09
N ALA A 95 9.37 10.39 19.82
CA ALA A 95 9.90 9.51 20.84
C ALA A 95 11.12 10.15 21.49
N ALA A 96 11.24 10.00 22.80
CA ALA A 96 12.42 10.48 23.52
C ALA A 96 13.68 9.88 22.86
N PRO A 97 14.73 10.68 22.63
CA PRO A 97 15.96 10.17 22.04
C PRO A 97 16.54 9.07 22.92
N SER A 98 17.02 7.99 22.28
CA SER A 98 17.68 6.90 22.98
C SER A 98 18.88 7.42 23.78
N PRO A 99 19.14 6.89 24.99
CA PRO A 99 20.34 7.19 25.75
C PRO A 99 21.62 6.95 24.92
N ALA A 100 22.69 7.67 25.25
CA ALA A 100 23.98 7.45 24.59
C ALA A 100 24.55 6.07 24.88
N GLN A 101 24.37 5.58 26.10
CA GLN A 101 24.81 4.27 26.56
C GLN A 101 23.64 3.46 27.12
N ASN A 102 23.70 2.13 26.91
CA ASN A 102 22.79 1.21 27.58
C ASN A 102 23.24 0.96 29.04
N ALA A 103 22.47 0.17 29.78
CA ALA A 103 22.77 -0.14 31.19
C ALA A 103 24.12 -0.87 31.41
N LYS A 104 24.72 -1.43 30.36
CA LYS A 104 26.04 -2.07 30.38
C LYS A 104 27.18 -1.11 30.01
N GLY A 105 26.87 0.17 29.78
CA GLY A 105 27.85 1.18 29.35
C GLY A 105 28.23 1.12 27.87
N ILE A 106 27.53 0.33 27.06
CA ILE A 106 27.80 0.22 25.62
C ILE A 106 27.16 1.41 24.91
N TYR A 107 27.92 2.13 24.07
CA TYR A 107 27.42 3.25 23.28
C TYR A 107 26.58 2.81 22.07
N HIS A 108 25.54 3.58 21.73
CA HIS A 108 24.69 3.30 20.55
C HIS A 108 25.43 3.53 19.23
N TYR A 109 26.27 4.57 19.19
CA TYR A 109 27.15 4.87 18.06
C TYR A 109 28.60 4.99 18.56
N THR A 110 29.53 4.33 17.87
CA THR A 110 30.94 4.20 18.25
C THR A 110 31.89 4.56 17.11
N CYS A 111 33.09 5.02 17.45
CA CYS A 111 34.10 5.35 16.45
C CYS A 111 34.82 4.10 15.93
N THR A 112 34.82 3.88 14.61
CA THR A 112 35.49 2.73 13.96
C THR A 112 37.01 2.83 14.00
N LYS A 113 37.56 4.01 14.30
CA LYS A 113 39.00 4.23 14.50
C LYS A 113 39.46 3.92 15.94
N GLY A 114 38.55 3.52 16.82
CA GLY A 114 38.87 3.18 18.21
C GLY A 114 39.07 4.37 19.13
N CYS A 115 38.58 5.56 18.75
CA CYS A 115 38.56 6.70 19.66
C CYS A 115 37.66 6.42 20.88
N TYR A 116 38.05 6.93 22.04
CA TYR A 116 37.24 6.82 23.26
C TYR A 116 35.93 7.60 23.14
N GLY A 117 34.85 7.02 23.66
CA GLY A 117 33.52 7.63 23.68
C GLY A 117 32.57 7.14 22.57
N GLY A 118 31.46 7.85 22.42
CA GLY A 118 30.40 7.53 21.47
C GLY A 118 29.22 8.50 21.58
N SER A 119 28.10 8.18 20.94
CA SER A 119 26.88 9.02 20.95
C SER A 119 25.61 8.16 20.97
N GLY A 120 24.50 8.78 21.38
CA GLY A 120 23.15 8.22 21.22
C GLY A 120 22.58 8.38 19.82
N THR A 121 23.21 9.24 19.01
CA THR A 121 22.77 9.61 17.66
C THR A 121 23.90 9.42 16.63
N ALA A 122 23.51 9.35 15.36
CA ALA A 122 24.44 9.30 14.23
C ALA A 122 25.13 10.66 14.03
N SER A 123 26.14 10.95 14.84
CA SER A 123 26.95 12.17 14.79
C SER A 123 28.42 11.87 14.43
N ASN A 124 29.22 12.91 14.29
CA ASN A 124 30.67 12.77 14.13
C ASN A 124 31.37 12.50 15.46
N CYS A 125 32.47 11.77 15.41
CA CYS A 125 33.36 11.53 16.54
C CYS A 125 34.04 12.83 16.95
N THR A 126 33.95 13.21 18.22
CA THR A 126 34.57 14.43 18.76
C THR A 126 36.09 14.41 18.72
N ASN A 127 36.71 13.22 18.67
CA ASN A 127 38.16 13.07 18.70
C ASN A 127 38.80 13.07 17.30
N CYS A 128 38.12 12.52 16.29
CA CYS A 128 38.72 12.34 14.96
C CYS A 128 37.86 12.87 13.80
N GLY A 129 36.67 13.42 14.08
CA GLY A 129 35.77 14.00 13.07
C GLY A 129 35.02 12.98 12.19
N GLU A 130 35.43 11.72 12.17
CA GLU A 130 34.78 10.64 11.41
C GLU A 130 33.35 10.37 11.88
N GLN A 131 32.47 9.97 10.97
CA GLN A 131 31.10 9.61 11.31
C GLN A 131 31.07 8.37 12.23
N LEU A 132 30.33 8.45 13.32
CA LEU A 132 30.17 7.31 14.23
C LEU A 132 29.35 6.22 13.56
N ALA A 133 29.79 4.97 13.71
CA ALA A 133 29.08 3.80 13.22
C ALA A 133 28.09 3.29 14.27
N HIS A 134 26.96 2.78 13.82
CA HIS A 134 25.98 2.13 14.68
C HIS A 134 26.58 0.88 15.34
N ASN A 135 26.35 0.71 16.64
CA ASN A 135 26.86 -0.41 17.42
C ASN A 135 25.73 -1.39 17.76
N GLN A 136 25.71 -2.53 17.07
CA GLN A 136 24.67 -3.54 17.26
C GLN A 136 24.62 -4.10 18.69
N ALA A 137 25.77 -4.15 19.39
CA ALA A 137 25.83 -4.67 20.76
C ALA A 137 25.09 -3.79 21.78
N TYR A 138 24.73 -2.55 21.42
CA TYR A 138 23.89 -1.68 22.23
C TYR A 138 22.52 -2.29 22.53
N HIS A 139 21.99 -3.10 21.62
CA HIS A 139 20.62 -3.64 21.67
C HIS A 139 20.52 -5.05 22.32
N ASN A 140 21.62 -5.55 22.92
CA ASN A 140 21.72 -6.89 23.53
C ASN A 140 21.84 -6.86 25.07
#